data_AF-A0A8S3EE22-F1
#
_entry.id   AF-A0A8S3EE22-F1
#
_cell.length_a   1.000
_cell.length_b   1.000
_cell.length_c   1.000
_cell.angle_alpha   90.00
_cell.angle_beta   90.00
_cell.angle_gamma   90.00
#
_symmetry.space_group_name_H-M   'P 1'
#
loop_
_entity.id
_entity.type
_entity.pdbx_description
1 polymer ?
#
loop_
_entity_poly.entity_id
_entity_poly.type
_entity_poly.pdbx_seq_one_letter_code
_entity_poly.pdbx_strand_id
1 'polypeptide(L)'
;IGDSFIALELCGWLTTGLNEKKTVSVVMRSKIPMARIFGQRIGQALQKIHEKNGAIFYPQANVTKLTGENNRIKFVQLEVGDLIPCDLLIVAIGSEICSELYKNSPIEMTNDGFIKVNKRLETSVERVLAVGDISKYPLAIFNLDYVNCQHWQMACSTGHQAANTILNNYHGQTAATSDSLKTDLYTTPIFWSTQNNKTNIRYAGYTRDPENVIIHGDLDDEFKFVAYYIVDGFVRAVAQSK
;
A
#
# COMPACT_ATOMS: atom_id res chain seq x y z
N ILE A 1 8.39 9.29 -10.51
CA ILE A 1 7.65 8.28 -11.32
C ILE A 1 6.85 7.42 -10.37
N GLY A 2 5.55 7.30 -10.61
CA GLY A 2 4.60 6.59 -9.76
C GLY A 2 3.62 7.54 -9.09
N ASP A 3 2.44 7.01 -8.79
CA ASP A 3 1.29 7.67 -8.17
C ASP A 3 0.83 6.93 -6.90
N SER A 4 1.72 6.12 -6.32
CA SER A 4 1.51 5.32 -5.12
C SER A 4 1.59 6.17 -3.83
N PHE A 5 1.31 5.59 -2.65
CA PHE A 5 1.40 6.31 -1.37
C PHE A 5 2.75 7.02 -1.20
N ILE A 6 3.85 6.27 -1.33
CA ILE A 6 5.21 6.80 -1.18
C ILE A 6 5.45 7.93 -2.17
N ALA A 7 5.00 7.78 -3.42
CA ALA A 7 5.21 8.80 -4.45
C ALA A 7 4.51 10.12 -4.10
N LEU A 8 3.25 10.06 -3.65
CA LEU A 8 2.46 11.25 -3.36
C LEU A 8 2.82 11.88 -2.02
N GLU A 9 3.21 11.10 -1.01
CA GLU A 9 3.73 11.63 0.25
C GLU A 9 5.03 12.40 0.03
N LEU A 10 5.96 11.85 -0.77
CA LEU A 10 7.18 12.56 -1.18
C LEU A 10 6.86 13.80 -2.01
N CYS A 11 5.89 13.72 -2.93
CA CYS A 11 5.41 14.88 -3.69
C CYS A 11 4.94 16.01 -2.77
N GLY A 12 4.07 15.70 -1.80
CA GLY A 12 3.58 16.70 -0.87
C GLY A 12 4.67 17.23 0.07
N TRP A 13 5.58 16.39 0.53
CA TRP A 13 6.71 16.85 1.36
C TRP A 13 7.65 17.78 0.59
N LEU A 14 8.00 17.47 -0.66
CA LEU A 14 8.87 18.31 -1.50
C LEU A 14 8.22 19.65 -1.89
N THR A 15 6.89 19.67 -2.04
CA THR A 15 6.13 20.88 -2.42
C THR A 15 5.71 21.74 -1.24
N THR A 16 5.60 21.19 -0.03
CA THR A 16 5.06 21.92 1.14
C THR A 16 5.92 21.87 2.41
N GLY A 17 6.77 20.85 2.58
CA GLY A 17 7.48 20.57 3.82
C GLY A 17 8.88 21.15 3.92
N LEU A 18 9.44 21.66 2.82
CA LEU A 18 10.76 22.29 2.77
C LEU A 18 10.66 23.81 2.91
N ASN A 19 11.70 24.44 3.48
CA ASN A 19 11.84 25.91 3.49
C ASN A 19 11.85 26.47 2.06
N GLU A 20 12.53 25.78 1.15
CA GLU A 20 12.50 26.05 -0.28
C GLU A 20 11.69 24.97 -0.99
N LYS A 21 10.47 25.32 -1.39
CA LYS A 21 9.59 24.43 -2.17
C LYS A 21 10.26 24.04 -3.47
N LYS A 22 10.06 22.79 -3.89
CA LYS A 22 10.56 22.28 -5.16
C LYS A 22 9.41 22.06 -6.14
N THR A 23 9.68 22.27 -7.43
CA THR A 23 8.76 21.86 -8.50
C THR A 23 8.84 20.34 -8.65
N VAL A 24 7.69 19.66 -8.59
CA VAL A 24 7.63 18.20 -8.65
C VAL A 24 6.80 17.78 -9.86
N SER A 25 7.37 16.96 -10.73
CA SER A 25 6.65 16.31 -11.82
C SER A 25 6.28 14.87 -11.44
N VAL A 26 4.99 14.56 -11.42
CA VAL A 26 4.45 13.23 -11.11
C VAL A 26 4.05 12.54 -12.41
N VAL A 27 4.93 11.67 -12.92
CA VAL A 27 4.66 10.83 -14.09
C VAL A 27 4.01 9.53 -13.65
N MET A 28 2.82 9.24 -14.18
CA MET A 28 2.03 8.08 -13.79
C MET A 28 1.34 7.42 -14.98
N ARG A 29 1.16 6.09 -14.91
CA ARG A 29 0.43 5.31 -15.92
C ARG A 29 -1.08 5.39 -15.73
N SER A 30 -1.53 5.57 -14.49
CA SER A 30 -2.93 5.76 -14.16
C SER A 30 -3.45 7.08 -14.73
N LYS A 31 -4.77 7.14 -14.96
CA LYS A 31 -5.44 8.40 -15.30
C LYS A 31 -5.61 9.31 -14.08
N ILE A 32 -5.87 8.71 -12.93
CA ILE A 32 -6.15 9.39 -11.65
C ILE A 32 -5.27 8.70 -10.60
N PRO A 33 -4.52 9.44 -9.78
CA PRO A 33 -3.68 8.83 -8.76
C PRO A 33 -4.53 8.14 -7.70
N MET A 34 -4.02 7.07 -7.09
CA MET A 34 -4.70 6.37 -5.99
C MET A 34 -6.10 5.81 -6.29
N ALA A 35 -6.59 5.86 -7.54
CA ALA A 35 -7.97 5.50 -7.87
C ALA A 35 -8.30 4.03 -7.55
N ARG A 36 -7.30 3.14 -7.64
CA ARG A 36 -7.46 1.73 -7.26
C ARG A 36 -7.72 1.53 -5.76
N ILE A 37 -7.25 2.43 -4.91
CA ILE A 37 -7.33 2.28 -3.46
C ILE A 37 -8.47 3.13 -2.89
N PHE A 38 -8.55 4.39 -3.30
CA PHE A 38 -9.52 5.34 -2.77
C PHE A 38 -10.71 5.62 -3.70
N GLY A 39 -10.72 5.07 -4.91
CA GLY A 39 -11.70 5.43 -5.93
C GLY A 39 -11.39 6.77 -6.62
N GLN A 40 -12.05 6.99 -7.75
CA GLN A 40 -11.75 8.10 -8.65
C GLN A 40 -11.96 9.48 -8.01
N ARG A 41 -13.05 9.66 -7.25
CA ARG A 41 -13.42 10.97 -6.67
C ARG A 41 -12.37 11.47 -5.65
N ILE A 42 -11.95 10.59 -4.73
CA ILE A 42 -10.92 10.93 -3.74
C ILE A 42 -9.56 11.10 -4.42
N GLY A 43 -9.22 10.24 -5.39
CA GLY A 43 -7.99 10.36 -6.18
C GLY A 43 -7.89 11.70 -6.94
N GLN A 44 -8.99 12.15 -7.56
CA GLN A 44 -9.06 13.46 -8.23
C GLN A 44 -8.88 14.62 -7.25
N ALA A 45 -9.53 14.56 -6.09
CA ALA A 45 -9.37 15.59 -5.06
C ALA A 45 -7.93 15.64 -4.52
N LEU A 46 -7.29 14.48 -4.31
CA LEU A 46 -5.87 14.41 -3.96
C LEU A 46 -4.97 15.02 -5.04
N GLN A 47 -5.24 14.73 -6.31
CA GLN A 47 -4.51 15.32 -7.42
C GLN A 47 -4.60 16.85 -7.39
N LYS A 48 -5.82 17.40 -7.29
CA LYS A 48 -6.04 18.86 -7.18
C LYS A 48 -5.27 19.48 -6.00
N ILE A 49 -5.24 18.80 -4.85
CA ILE A 49 -4.50 19.26 -3.67
C ILE A 49 -3.00 19.36 -3.96
N HIS A 50 -2.42 18.33 -4.59
CA HIS A 50 -1.00 18.34 -4.96
C HIS A 50 -0.69 19.37 -6.05
N GLU A 51 -1.56 19.52 -7.05
CA GLU A 51 -1.43 20.54 -8.10
C GLU A 51 -1.47 21.97 -7.52
N LYS A 52 -2.38 22.24 -6.57
CA LYS A 52 -2.45 23.52 -5.84
C LYS A 52 -1.16 23.83 -5.06
N ASN A 53 -0.42 22.80 -4.66
CA ASN A 53 0.86 22.94 -3.97
C ASN A 53 2.07 23.04 -4.92
N GLY A 54 1.85 22.99 -6.24
CA GLY A 54 2.89 23.17 -7.27
C GLY A 54 3.39 21.87 -7.91
N ALA A 55 2.71 20.74 -7.69
CA ALA A 55 2.98 19.51 -8.43
C ALA A 55 2.39 19.59 -9.85
N ILE A 56 3.06 18.95 -10.82
CA ILE A 56 2.59 18.84 -12.21
C ILE A 56 2.39 17.36 -12.51
N PHE A 57 1.17 16.96 -12.84
CA PHE A 57 0.85 15.57 -13.14
C PHE A 57 0.91 15.30 -14.65
N TYR A 58 1.55 14.19 -15.00
CA TYR A 58 1.58 13.64 -16.34
C TYR A 58 0.83 12.29 -16.28
N PRO A 59 -0.52 12.30 -16.37
CA PRO A 59 -1.33 11.10 -16.36
C PRO A 59 -1.14 10.29 -17.64
N GLN A 60 -1.36 8.97 -17.55
CA GLN A 60 -1.27 8.05 -18.70
C GLN A 60 0.04 8.18 -19.49
N ALA A 61 1.14 8.48 -18.81
CA ALA A 61 2.45 8.70 -19.42
C ALA A 61 3.44 7.58 -19.06
N ASN A 62 4.23 7.16 -20.05
CA ASN A 62 5.34 6.23 -19.88
C ASN A 62 6.67 6.96 -20.05
N VAL A 63 7.63 6.66 -19.17
CA VAL A 63 9.02 7.09 -19.35
C VAL A 63 9.72 6.10 -20.28
N THR A 64 10.38 6.59 -21.32
CA THR A 64 11.09 5.77 -22.31
C THR A 64 12.59 5.89 -22.20
N LYS A 65 13.11 7.04 -21.74
CA LYS A 65 14.55 7.26 -21.63
C LYS A 65 14.90 8.22 -20.49
N LEU A 66 16.00 7.92 -19.82
CA LEU A 66 16.65 8.81 -18.87
C LEU A 66 17.95 9.32 -19.50
N THR A 67 18.14 10.63 -19.52
CA THR A 67 19.36 11.25 -20.06
C THR A 67 20.05 12.02 -18.95
N GLY A 68 21.37 11.82 -18.82
CA GLY A 68 22.19 12.44 -17.80
C GLY A 68 23.61 12.73 -18.28
N GLU A 69 24.30 13.56 -17.51
CA GLU A 69 25.69 13.95 -17.75
C GLU A 69 26.45 13.83 -16.43
N ASN A 70 27.72 13.40 -16.46
CA ASN A 70 28.56 13.25 -15.26
C ASN A 70 27.89 12.43 -14.14
N ASN A 71 27.23 11.31 -14.50
CA ASN A 71 26.44 10.45 -13.60
C ASN A 71 25.30 11.16 -12.87
N ARG A 72 24.81 12.29 -13.38
CA ARG A 72 23.64 13.02 -12.85
C ARG A 72 22.52 13.05 -13.87
N ILE A 73 21.31 12.75 -13.42
CA ILE A 73 20.10 12.92 -14.24
C ILE A 73 19.97 14.37 -14.69
N LYS A 74 19.51 14.57 -15.93
CA LYS A 74 19.20 15.88 -16.50
C LYS A 74 17.80 15.93 -17.11
N PHE A 75 17.39 14.86 -17.78
CA PHE A 75 16.09 14.81 -18.45
C PHE A 75 15.43 13.44 -18.33
N VAL A 76 14.11 13.47 -18.22
CA VAL A 76 13.22 12.31 -18.34
C VAL A 76 12.41 12.46 -19.62
N GLN A 77 12.56 11.53 -20.55
CA GLN A 77 11.82 11.52 -21.80
C GLN A 77 10.57 10.65 -21.66
N LEU A 78 9.43 11.21 -22.04
CA LEU A 78 8.17 10.48 -22.14
C LEU A 78 8.01 9.82 -23.51
N GLU A 79 7.17 8.80 -23.59
CA GLU A 79 6.82 8.09 -24.84
C GLU A 79 6.23 9.02 -25.89
N VAL A 80 5.37 9.94 -25.44
CA VAL A 80 4.73 10.96 -26.27
C VAL A 80 4.98 12.32 -25.64
N GLY A 81 5.39 13.29 -26.46
CA GLY A 81 5.51 14.69 -26.06
C GLY A 81 6.80 14.99 -25.30
N ASP A 82 6.66 15.26 -24.00
CA ASP A 82 7.58 16.11 -23.23
C ASP A 82 8.94 15.49 -22.88
N LEU A 83 9.95 16.36 -22.89
CA LEU A 83 11.25 16.12 -22.27
C LEU A 83 11.30 16.94 -20.96
N ILE A 84 11.22 16.26 -19.82
CA ILE A 84 11.11 16.91 -18.51
C ILE A 84 12.50 17.14 -17.91
N PRO A 85 12.95 18.39 -17.69
CA PRO A 85 14.19 18.67 -16.96
C PRO A 85 14.07 18.19 -15.51
N CYS A 86 15.11 17.52 -15.02
CA CYS A 86 15.06 16.85 -13.73
C CYS A 86 16.47 16.70 -13.14
N ASP A 87 16.68 17.23 -11.94
CA ASP A 87 17.94 17.07 -11.18
C ASP A 87 17.88 15.92 -10.14
N LEU A 88 16.68 15.43 -9.82
CA LEU A 88 16.44 14.32 -8.90
C LEU A 88 15.30 13.44 -9.40
N LEU A 89 15.60 12.18 -9.68
CA LEU A 89 14.60 11.19 -10.08
C LEU A 89 14.25 10.26 -8.92
N ILE A 90 12.97 10.21 -8.57
CA ILE A 90 12.43 9.25 -7.59
C ILE A 90 11.55 8.24 -8.32
N VAL A 91 11.81 6.95 -8.12
CA VAL A 91 11.04 5.84 -8.69
C VAL A 91 10.26 5.15 -7.56
N ALA A 92 8.94 5.33 -7.56
CA ALA A 92 8.03 4.82 -6.53
C ALA A 92 6.85 4.07 -7.17
N ILE A 93 7.18 3.05 -7.96
CA ILE A 93 6.26 2.29 -8.82
C ILE A 93 5.79 0.95 -8.23
N GLY A 94 6.08 0.71 -6.96
CA GLY A 94 5.88 -0.57 -6.27
C GLY A 94 7.20 -1.19 -5.81
N SER A 95 7.11 -2.23 -4.99
CA SER A 95 8.24 -3.00 -4.50
C SER A 95 8.17 -4.44 -5.03
N GLU A 96 9.34 -5.01 -5.26
CA GLU A 96 9.48 -6.45 -5.50
C GLU A 96 9.67 -7.17 -4.17
N ILE A 97 9.18 -8.41 -4.08
CA ILE A 97 9.31 -9.22 -2.89
C ILE A 97 10.70 -9.87 -2.88
N CYS A 98 11.43 -9.70 -1.78
CA CYS A 98 12.75 -10.30 -1.58
C CYS A 98 12.66 -11.80 -1.27
N SER A 99 12.17 -12.61 -2.20
CA SER A 99 11.91 -14.05 -2.02
C SER A 99 12.76 -14.96 -2.91
N GLU A 100 13.74 -14.41 -3.62
CA GLU A 100 14.63 -15.15 -4.52
C GLU A 100 15.29 -16.38 -3.87
N LEU A 101 15.68 -16.26 -2.60
CA LEU A 101 16.30 -17.34 -1.83
C LEU A 101 15.42 -18.59 -1.71
N TYR A 102 14.09 -18.42 -1.82
CA TYR A 102 13.13 -19.49 -1.57
C TYR A 102 12.61 -20.16 -2.85
N LYS A 103 12.93 -19.64 -4.04
CA LYS A 103 12.41 -20.15 -5.33
C LYS A 103 12.73 -21.63 -5.58
N ASN A 104 13.87 -22.11 -5.08
CA ASN A 104 14.30 -23.50 -5.19
C ASN A 104 14.20 -24.27 -3.86
N SER A 105 13.46 -23.72 -2.90
CA SER A 105 13.22 -24.35 -1.60
C SER A 105 11.91 -25.16 -1.64
N PRO A 106 11.68 -26.06 -0.66
CA PRO A 106 10.39 -26.76 -0.52
C PRO A 106 9.24 -25.86 -0.02
N ILE A 107 9.48 -24.57 0.22
CA ILE A 107 8.45 -23.61 0.66
C ILE A 107 7.54 -23.28 -0.51
N GLU A 108 6.23 -23.48 -0.33
CA GLU A 108 5.23 -23.13 -1.33
C GLU A 108 5.17 -21.61 -1.50
N MET A 109 5.34 -21.18 -2.75
CA MET A 109 5.28 -19.78 -3.16
C MET A 109 4.10 -19.54 -4.09
N THR A 110 3.54 -18.35 -4.01
CA THR A 110 2.54 -17.86 -4.96
C THR A 110 3.19 -17.46 -6.28
N ASN A 111 2.42 -17.43 -7.36
CA ASN A 111 2.93 -17.08 -8.71
C ASN A 111 3.56 -15.68 -8.79
N ASP A 112 3.16 -14.77 -7.90
CA ASP A 112 3.71 -13.42 -7.77
C ASP A 112 4.79 -13.30 -6.68
N GLY A 113 5.38 -14.41 -6.26
CA GLY A 113 6.62 -14.45 -5.49
C GLY A 113 6.48 -14.35 -3.97
N PHE A 114 5.28 -14.33 -3.41
CA PHE A 114 5.10 -14.35 -1.95
C PHE A 114 5.16 -15.77 -1.39
N ILE A 115 5.64 -15.90 -0.16
CA ILE A 115 5.54 -17.15 0.61
C ILE A 115 4.09 -17.33 1.04
N LYS A 116 3.50 -18.48 0.69
CA LYS A 116 2.13 -18.83 1.07
C LYS A 116 2.13 -19.39 2.49
N VAL A 117 1.23 -18.89 3.33
CA VAL A 117 1.08 -19.38 4.70
C VAL A 117 -0.38 -19.68 5.06
N ASN A 118 -0.60 -20.51 6.07
CA ASN A 118 -1.93 -20.77 6.62
C ASN A 118 -2.36 -19.67 7.62
N LYS A 119 -3.53 -19.82 8.26
CA LYS A 119 -4.07 -18.86 9.25
C LYS A 119 -3.20 -18.69 10.50
N ARG A 120 -2.32 -19.67 10.77
CA ARG A 120 -1.33 -19.68 11.86
C ARG A 120 0.03 -19.14 11.43
N LEU A 121 0.16 -18.69 10.17
CA LEU A 121 1.37 -18.20 9.53
C LEU A 121 2.46 -19.26 9.30
N GLU A 122 2.07 -20.53 9.32
CA GLU A 122 2.93 -21.66 8.99
C GLU A 122 3.02 -21.79 7.46
N THR A 123 4.23 -22.04 6.97
CA THR A 123 4.49 -22.35 5.55
C THR A 123 4.13 -23.81 5.24
N SER A 124 4.39 -24.27 4.01
CA SER A 124 4.30 -25.70 3.66
C SER A 124 5.38 -26.57 4.32
N VAL A 125 6.42 -25.97 4.91
CA VAL A 125 7.52 -26.69 5.56
C VAL A 125 7.29 -26.68 7.07
N GLU A 126 7.41 -27.85 7.70
CA GLU A 126 7.19 -28.01 9.14
C GLU A 126 8.12 -27.09 9.93
N ARG A 127 7.57 -26.41 10.95
CA ARG A 127 8.30 -25.50 11.86
C ARG A 127 8.91 -24.28 11.18
N VAL A 128 8.49 -23.97 9.95
CA VAL A 128 8.87 -22.75 9.24
C VAL A 128 7.66 -21.85 9.11
N LEU A 129 7.80 -20.60 9.55
CA LEU A 129 6.77 -19.56 9.45
C LEU A 129 7.26 -18.42 8.56
N ALA A 130 6.33 -17.67 7.97
CA ALA A 130 6.63 -16.43 7.26
C ALA A 130 5.66 -15.33 7.68
N VAL A 131 6.17 -14.12 7.87
CA VAL A 131 5.44 -12.96 8.40
C VAL A 131 5.80 -11.68 7.64
N GLY A 132 4.98 -10.65 7.78
CA GLY A 132 5.21 -9.35 7.13
C GLY A 132 5.09 -9.41 5.60
N ASP A 133 5.76 -8.48 4.93
CA ASP A 133 5.54 -8.17 3.51
C ASP A 133 5.81 -9.34 2.56
N ILE A 134 6.70 -10.28 2.93
CA ILE A 134 7.02 -11.47 2.13
C ILE A 134 5.91 -12.52 2.12
N SER A 135 4.97 -12.45 3.07
CA SER A 135 3.95 -13.48 3.28
C SER A 135 2.60 -13.12 2.63
N LYS A 136 1.94 -14.13 2.08
CA LYS A 136 0.52 -14.08 1.71
C LYS A 136 -0.27 -15.01 2.63
N TYR A 137 -1.24 -14.44 3.33
CA TYR A 137 -2.00 -15.10 4.39
C TYR A 137 -3.51 -14.95 4.17
N PRO A 138 -4.32 -15.87 4.70
CA PRO A 138 -5.75 -15.68 4.78
C PRO A 138 -6.09 -14.54 5.73
N LEU A 139 -7.02 -13.67 5.32
CA LEU A 139 -7.55 -12.61 6.17
C LEU A 139 -8.93 -13.03 6.69
N ALA A 140 -8.92 -13.78 7.79
CA ALA A 140 -10.09 -14.50 8.29
C ALA A 140 -11.31 -13.60 8.57
N ILE A 141 -11.08 -12.38 9.08
CA ILE A 141 -12.16 -11.43 9.37
C ILE A 141 -12.96 -11.00 8.13
N PHE A 142 -12.38 -11.12 6.93
CA PHE A 142 -13.04 -10.82 5.65
C PHE A 142 -13.30 -12.07 4.80
N ASN A 143 -13.05 -13.27 5.33
CA ASN A 143 -13.14 -14.54 4.61
C ASN A 143 -12.38 -14.52 3.26
N LEU A 144 -11.18 -13.95 3.25
CA LEU A 144 -10.31 -13.89 2.08
C LEU A 144 -9.19 -14.91 2.20
N ASP A 145 -8.96 -15.67 1.13
CA ASP A 145 -8.02 -16.81 1.14
C ASP A 145 -6.56 -16.39 1.17
N TYR A 146 -6.16 -15.41 0.35
CA TYR A 146 -4.78 -14.94 0.28
C TYR A 146 -4.71 -13.46 -0.02
N VAL A 147 -4.35 -12.68 1.00
CA VAL A 147 -4.03 -11.27 0.87
C VAL A 147 -2.57 -11.01 1.22
N ASN A 148 -2.10 -9.87 0.77
CA ASN A 148 -0.88 -9.26 1.27
C ASN A 148 -1.17 -7.79 1.51
N CYS A 149 -0.88 -7.34 2.73
CA CYS A 149 -1.06 -5.96 3.18
C CYS A 149 0.30 -5.47 3.67
N GLN A 150 1.03 -4.77 2.80
CA GLN A 150 2.38 -4.25 3.07
C GLN A 150 2.28 -3.00 3.95
N HIS A 151 1.95 -3.20 5.21
CA HIS A 151 1.82 -2.11 6.16
C HIS A 151 2.36 -2.52 7.52
N TRP A 152 2.94 -1.54 8.23
CA TRP A 152 3.57 -1.71 9.53
C TRP A 152 2.68 -2.46 10.54
N GLN A 153 1.40 -2.10 10.63
CA GLN A 153 0.49 -2.77 11.57
C GLN A 153 0.32 -4.26 11.23
N MET A 154 0.28 -4.62 9.95
CA MET A 154 0.17 -6.01 9.55
C MET A 154 1.48 -6.78 9.76
N ALA A 155 2.64 -6.14 9.60
CA ALA A 155 3.92 -6.72 10.02
C ALA A 155 3.93 -7.02 11.54
N CYS A 156 3.47 -6.09 12.37
CA CYS A 156 3.36 -6.32 13.82
C CYS A 156 2.35 -7.42 14.16
N SER A 157 1.15 -7.39 13.57
CA SER A 157 0.12 -8.40 13.84
C SER A 157 0.52 -9.81 13.40
N THR A 158 1.18 -9.93 12.24
CA THR A 158 1.72 -11.22 11.80
C THR A 158 2.86 -11.71 12.68
N GLY A 159 3.75 -10.81 13.13
CA GLY A 159 4.79 -11.16 14.12
C GLY A 159 4.21 -11.68 15.44
N HIS A 160 3.20 -11.02 16.00
CA HIS A 160 2.52 -11.49 17.21
C HIS A 160 1.84 -12.85 17.01
N GLN A 161 1.18 -13.07 15.86
CA GLN A 161 0.54 -14.34 15.58
C GLN A 161 1.57 -15.48 15.44
N ALA A 162 2.71 -15.24 14.81
CA ALA A 162 3.78 -16.23 14.70
C ALA A 162 4.31 -16.64 16.08
N ALA A 163 4.49 -15.69 17.01
CA ALA A 163 4.87 -16.00 18.39
C ALA A 163 3.84 -16.88 19.09
N ASN A 164 2.54 -16.59 18.95
CA ASN A 164 1.46 -17.43 19.48
C ASN A 164 1.50 -18.85 18.87
N THR A 165 1.73 -18.96 17.56
CA THR A 165 1.85 -20.26 16.88
C THR A 165 3.00 -21.08 17.45
N ILE A 166 4.16 -20.47 17.69
CA ILE A 166 5.33 -21.13 18.28
C ILE A 166 5.00 -21.62 19.70
N LEU A 167 4.43 -20.76 20.56
CA LEU A 167 4.10 -21.12 21.94
C LEU A 167 3.06 -22.25 22.01
N ASN A 168 2.03 -22.19 21.17
CA ASN A 168 1.01 -23.23 21.09
C ASN A 168 1.58 -24.57 20.60
N ASN A 169 2.54 -24.54 19.67
CA ASN A 169 3.23 -25.75 19.22
C ASN A 169 4.18 -26.30 20.30
N TYR A 170 4.79 -25.45 21.13
CA TYR A 170 5.69 -25.86 22.21
C TYR A 170 4.98 -26.48 23.41
N HIS A 171 3.87 -25.89 23.88
CA HIS A 171 3.16 -26.36 25.07
C HIS A 171 2.27 -27.58 24.84
N GLY A 172 2.10 -28.02 23.58
CA GLY A 172 1.05 -28.95 23.19
C GLY A 172 -0.34 -28.32 23.36
N GLN A 173 -1.37 -28.87 22.71
CA GLN A 173 -2.76 -28.40 22.85
C GLN A 173 -3.33 -28.56 24.28
N THR A 174 -2.55 -29.07 25.23
CA THR A 174 -2.93 -29.35 26.62
C THR A 174 -2.98 -28.12 27.52
N ALA A 175 -2.49 -26.96 27.08
CA ALA A 175 -2.62 -25.69 27.79
C ALA A 175 -3.84 -24.87 27.31
N ALA A 176 -4.96 -25.53 27.03
CA ALA A 176 -6.26 -24.88 26.91
C ALA A 176 -6.71 -24.38 28.30
N THR A 177 -6.01 -23.36 28.82
CA THR A 177 -6.60 -22.45 29.79
C THR A 177 -7.77 -21.76 29.10
N SER A 178 -8.76 -21.32 29.88
CA SER A 178 -10.04 -20.75 29.41
C SER A 178 -9.94 -19.53 28.49
N ASP A 179 -8.73 -19.02 28.23
CA ASP A 179 -8.37 -18.09 27.16
C ASP A 179 -7.49 -18.84 26.14
N SER A 180 -8.10 -19.62 25.26
CA SER A 180 -7.37 -20.19 24.12
C SER A 180 -6.76 -19.04 23.32
N LEU A 181 -5.42 -18.93 23.32
CA LEU A 181 -4.69 -17.99 22.47
C LEU A 181 -5.22 -18.14 21.05
N LYS A 182 -5.74 -17.05 20.47
CA LYS A 182 -6.29 -17.05 19.11
C LYS A 182 -5.30 -17.75 18.17
N THR A 183 -5.75 -18.84 17.55
CA THR A 183 -4.91 -19.65 16.67
C THR A 183 -4.74 -18.99 15.31
N ASP A 184 -5.68 -18.14 14.92
CA ASP A 184 -5.79 -17.58 13.59
C ASP A 184 -5.49 -16.09 13.59
N LEU A 185 -4.79 -15.61 12.55
CA LEU A 185 -4.64 -14.18 12.29
C LEU A 185 -6.02 -13.54 12.10
N TYR A 186 -6.46 -12.82 13.13
CA TYR A 186 -7.77 -12.16 13.17
C TYR A 186 -7.62 -10.68 13.55
N THR A 187 -7.38 -9.85 12.53
CA THR A 187 -7.20 -8.40 12.69
C THR A 187 -7.76 -7.65 11.48
N THR A 188 -8.27 -6.45 11.70
CA THR A 188 -8.65 -5.53 10.63
C THR A 188 -7.40 -4.76 10.18
N PRO A 189 -6.97 -4.85 8.91
CA PRO A 189 -5.85 -4.04 8.43
C PRO A 189 -6.16 -2.56 8.58
N ILE A 190 -5.22 -1.82 9.13
CA ILE A 190 -5.29 -0.36 9.23
C ILE A 190 -4.04 0.26 8.67
N PHE A 191 -4.19 1.41 8.00
CA PHE A 191 -3.07 2.24 7.60
C PHE A 191 -3.44 3.71 7.59
N TRP A 192 -2.42 4.54 7.38
CA TRP A 192 -2.59 5.96 7.16
C TRP A 192 -1.67 6.43 6.06
N SER A 193 -2.00 7.57 5.49
CA SER A 193 -1.13 8.27 4.57
C SER A 193 -1.16 9.76 4.84
N THR A 194 0.02 10.37 4.97
CA THR A 194 0.18 11.80 5.21
C THR A 194 0.65 12.46 3.92
N GLN A 195 -0.32 12.93 3.14
CA GLN A 195 -0.11 13.44 1.80
C GLN A 195 0.61 14.79 1.80
N ASN A 196 0.38 15.63 2.82
CA ASN A 196 1.13 16.84 3.09
C ASN A 196 0.88 17.25 4.56
N ASN A 197 1.36 18.44 4.96
CA ASN A 197 1.19 18.96 6.33
C ASN A 197 -0.26 19.12 6.81
N LYS A 198 -1.25 19.11 5.91
CA LYS A 198 -2.68 19.31 6.22
C LYS A 198 -3.58 18.15 5.81
N THR A 199 -3.08 17.26 4.95
CA THR A 199 -3.90 16.22 4.30
C THR A 199 -3.47 14.87 4.83
N ASN A 200 -4.30 14.27 5.68
CA ASN A 200 -4.07 12.96 6.25
C ASN A 200 -5.27 12.07 5.94
N ILE A 201 -5.01 10.84 5.49
CA ILE A 201 -6.06 9.84 5.29
C ILE A 201 -5.79 8.67 6.24
N ARG A 202 -6.83 8.20 6.91
CA ARG A 202 -6.86 6.96 7.69
C ARG A 202 -7.70 5.94 6.94
N TYR A 203 -7.28 4.69 6.95
CA TYR A 203 -7.97 3.60 6.28
C TYR A 203 -8.06 2.39 7.22
N ALA A 204 -9.22 1.75 7.24
CA ALA A 204 -9.47 0.52 7.99
C ALA A 204 -10.25 -0.47 7.12
N GLY A 205 -9.82 -1.73 7.13
CA GLY A 205 -10.42 -2.82 6.35
C GLY A 205 -9.59 -3.20 5.13
N TYR A 206 -10.19 -3.94 4.22
CA TYR A 206 -9.50 -4.43 3.02
C TYR A 206 -10.46 -4.62 1.85
N THR A 207 -10.15 -3.99 0.72
CA THR A 207 -10.74 -4.29 -0.58
C THR A 207 -9.79 -3.81 -1.68
N ARG A 208 -9.81 -4.48 -2.84
CA ARG A 208 -9.04 -4.07 -4.03
C ARG A 208 -9.91 -3.44 -5.10
N ASP A 209 -11.13 -3.94 -5.24
CA ASP A 209 -12.03 -3.62 -6.35
C ASP A 209 -13.45 -3.47 -5.78
N PRO A 210 -13.74 -2.34 -5.09
CA PRO A 210 -15.06 -2.08 -4.53
C PRO A 210 -16.10 -1.93 -5.65
N GLU A 211 -17.28 -2.49 -5.45
CA GLU A 211 -18.44 -2.31 -6.35
C GLU A 211 -18.98 -0.88 -6.28
N ASN A 212 -18.94 -0.30 -5.07
CA ASN A 212 -19.42 1.05 -4.83
C ASN A 212 -18.60 1.72 -3.72
N VAL A 213 -18.52 3.06 -3.80
CA VAL A 213 -17.89 3.90 -2.77
C VAL A 213 -18.87 5.00 -2.39
N ILE A 214 -19.43 4.91 -1.19
CA ILE A 214 -20.32 5.94 -0.64
C ILE A 214 -19.46 6.94 0.11
N ILE A 215 -19.55 8.22 -0.26
CA ILE A 215 -18.75 9.30 0.32
C ILE A 215 -19.67 10.31 1.00
N HIS A 216 -19.41 10.57 2.28
CA HIS A 216 -20.02 11.64 3.06
C HIS A 216 -18.98 12.72 3.37
N GLY A 217 -19.37 13.98 3.26
CA GLY A 217 -18.50 15.13 3.50
C GLY A 217 -18.10 15.83 2.21
N ASP A 218 -17.05 16.63 2.28
CA ASP A 218 -16.60 17.52 1.23
C ASP A 218 -15.19 17.14 0.76
N LEU A 219 -15.05 16.90 -0.55
CA LEU A 219 -13.78 16.57 -1.19
C LEU A 219 -13.11 17.77 -1.85
N ASP A 220 -13.86 18.83 -2.17
CA ASP A 220 -13.38 19.90 -3.03
C ASP A 220 -12.75 21.04 -2.23
N ASP A 221 -13.38 21.48 -1.12
CA ASP A 221 -12.89 22.63 -0.35
C ASP A 221 -12.14 22.21 0.91
N GLU A 222 -12.79 21.48 1.81
CA GLU A 222 -12.22 21.10 3.11
C GLU A 222 -11.39 19.82 3.06
N PHE A 223 -11.61 18.98 2.04
CA PHE A 223 -11.10 17.59 1.97
C PHE A 223 -11.41 16.82 3.27
N LYS A 224 -12.61 17.03 3.81
CA LYS A 224 -13.13 16.37 5.01
C LYS A 224 -14.23 15.39 4.66
N PHE A 225 -13.91 14.10 4.70
CA PHE A 225 -14.82 13.04 4.30
C PHE A 225 -14.70 11.77 5.14
N VAL A 226 -15.74 10.94 5.04
CA VAL A 226 -15.73 9.51 5.34
C VAL A 226 -16.24 8.77 4.09
N ALA A 227 -15.52 7.73 3.66
CA ALA A 227 -15.82 6.92 2.50
C ALA A 227 -15.96 5.46 2.89
N TYR A 228 -17.06 4.83 2.48
CA TYR A 228 -17.38 3.43 2.73
C TYR A 228 -17.24 2.64 1.43
N TYR A 229 -16.39 1.61 1.46
CA TYR A 229 -16.12 0.76 0.30
C TYR A 229 -16.93 -0.52 0.40
N ILE A 230 -17.81 -0.75 -0.58
CA ILE A 230 -18.81 -1.82 -0.55
C ILE A 230 -18.41 -2.94 -1.51
N VAL A 231 -18.52 -4.18 -1.03
CA VAL A 231 -18.39 -5.41 -1.83
C VAL A 231 -19.45 -6.40 -1.33
N ASP A 232 -20.20 -7.02 -2.24
CA ASP A 232 -21.31 -7.91 -1.94
C ASP A 232 -22.36 -7.28 -0.99
N GLY A 233 -22.59 -5.96 -1.11
CA GLY A 233 -23.49 -5.22 -0.23
C GLY A 233 -22.99 -4.96 1.20
N PHE A 234 -21.76 -5.38 1.54
CA PHE A 234 -21.15 -5.13 2.86
C PHE A 234 -20.04 -4.09 2.80
N VAL A 235 -19.91 -3.30 3.86
CA VAL A 235 -18.74 -2.41 4.04
C VAL A 235 -17.50 -3.28 4.31
N ARG A 236 -16.54 -3.27 3.39
CA ARG A 236 -15.26 -3.99 3.52
C ARG A 236 -14.11 -3.10 3.96
N ALA A 237 -14.24 -1.80 3.72
CA ALA A 237 -13.29 -0.83 4.23
C ALA A 237 -13.93 0.53 4.44
N VAL A 238 -13.24 1.36 5.21
CA VAL A 238 -13.57 2.77 5.45
C VAL A 238 -12.30 3.59 5.32
N ALA A 239 -12.39 4.71 4.59
CA ALA A 239 -11.36 5.74 4.58
C ALA A 239 -11.95 7.02 5.16
N GLN A 240 -11.14 7.78 5.90
CA GLN A 240 -11.52 9.11 6.34
C GLN A 240 -10.33 10.05 6.25
N SER A 241 -10.59 11.31 5.93
CA SER A 241 -9.63 12.39 6.15
C SER A 241 -9.54 12.72 7.64
N LYS A 242 -8.35 13.05 8.14
CA LYS A 242 -8.14 13.63 9.47
C LYS A 242 -7.78 15.10 9.38
#